data_AF-A0A9X4EN88-F1
#
_entry.id   AF-A0A9X4EN88-F1
#
_cell.length_a   1.000
_cell.length_b   1.000
_cell.length_c   1.000
_cell.angle_alpha   90.00
_cell.angle_beta   90.00
_cell.angle_gamma   90.00
#
_symmetry.space_group_name_H-M   'P 1'
#
loop_
_entity.id
_entity.type
_entity.pdbx_description
1 polymer ?
#
loop_
_entity_poly.entity_id
_entity_poly.type
_entity_poly.pdbx_seq_one_letter_code
_entity_poly.pdbx_strand_id
1 'polypeptide(L)'
;MNGLQRISRLIRPRTGREKRMVCVGHSHLVCVSQAAKSQNMDVVFINFWFSANPLIVTDGVTHLNPELARELHGHIFLFVGGSAFAVLGLLLHPHPFDFILPEAPHLPLMETAQLLPLDAVQAALMAIDLEFFEQMKLIRAAARGLVFYCEPPPPYPDAGRMLPDVPWERLEGRGKEIAPQYFRYKLWLLNSQIMRAFCRQNSIIFIPCPPEAIDAEGFLLSAYYSDPTHANPAYGALVLDQMRRMA
;
A
#
# COMPACT_ATOMS: atom_id res chain seq x y z
N MET A 1 -17.63 -22.64 -38.30
CA MET A 1 -18.50 -21.51 -37.90
C MET A 1 -17.93 -20.97 -36.59
N ASN A 2 -16.87 -20.14 -36.65
CA ASN A 2 -16.88 -18.66 -36.72
C ASN A 2 -17.55 -18.02 -35.49
N GLY A 3 -16.91 -17.21 -34.64
CA GLY A 3 -15.57 -16.64 -34.77
C GLY A 3 -15.03 -16.02 -33.47
N LEU A 4 -13.72 -16.13 -33.32
CA LEU A 4 -12.92 -15.26 -32.46
C LEU A 4 -12.88 -13.86 -33.09
N GLN A 5 -13.47 -12.87 -32.43
CA GLN A 5 -13.18 -11.47 -32.74
C GLN A 5 -11.89 -11.06 -32.04
N ARG A 6 -10.79 -11.06 -32.81
CA ARG A 6 -9.60 -10.25 -32.52
C ARG A 6 -10.01 -8.78 -32.56
N ILE A 7 -9.98 -8.11 -31.41
CA ILE A 7 -10.07 -6.66 -31.32
C ILE A 7 -8.75 -6.09 -31.86
N SER A 8 -8.79 -5.61 -33.11
CA SER A 8 -7.73 -4.77 -33.68
C SER A 8 -7.73 -3.42 -32.97
N ARG A 9 -6.73 -3.18 -32.10
CA ARG A 9 -6.46 -1.84 -31.59
C ARG A 9 -5.97 -0.99 -32.76
N LEU A 10 -6.77 0.01 -33.16
CA LEU A 10 -6.28 1.14 -33.96
C LEU A 10 -5.16 1.83 -33.16
N ILE A 11 -3.92 1.66 -33.61
CA ILE A 11 -2.77 2.40 -33.11
C ILE A 11 -2.89 3.80 -33.69
N ARG A 12 -3.45 4.74 -32.91
CA ARG A 12 -3.24 6.17 -33.19
C ARG A 12 -1.80 6.51 -32.82
N PRO A 13 -1.01 7.15 -33.70
CA PRO A 13 0.31 7.64 -33.34
C PRO A 13 0.14 8.75 -32.30
N ARG A 14 0.49 8.48 -31.03
CA ARG A 14 0.58 9.51 -29.99
C ARG A 14 1.81 10.38 -30.26
N THR A 15 1.58 11.52 -30.89
CA THR A 15 2.55 12.62 -31.00
C THR A 15 2.67 13.28 -29.62
N GLY A 16 3.83 13.14 -28.99
CA GLY A 16 4.11 13.55 -27.61
C GLY A 16 4.00 12.35 -26.67
N ARG A 17 5.14 11.76 -26.30
CA ARG A 17 5.20 10.60 -25.41
C ARG A 17 4.88 11.08 -23.98
N GLU A 18 3.60 11.27 -23.68
CA GLU A 18 3.13 11.35 -22.30
C GLU A 18 3.73 10.15 -21.56
N LYS A 19 4.48 10.40 -20.49
CA LYS A 19 5.27 9.35 -19.85
C LYS A 19 4.30 8.29 -19.32
N ARG A 20 4.42 7.06 -19.83
CA ARG A 20 3.59 5.92 -19.43
C ARG A 20 3.65 5.75 -17.91
N MET A 21 2.49 5.72 -17.26
CA MET A 21 2.38 5.37 -15.85
C MET A 21 2.12 3.87 -15.70
N VAL A 22 2.89 3.23 -14.82
CA VAL A 22 2.78 1.81 -14.51
C VAL A 22 2.62 1.67 -13.00
N CYS A 23 1.55 1.05 -12.56
CA CYS A 23 1.27 0.82 -11.15
C CYS A 23 1.42 -0.65 -10.82
N VAL A 24 2.21 -0.97 -9.80
CA VAL A 24 2.55 -2.33 -9.40
C VAL A 24 2.25 -2.50 -7.92
N GLY A 25 1.54 -3.54 -7.52
CA GLY A 25 1.21 -3.71 -6.10
C GLY A 25 0.21 -4.82 -5.80
N HIS A 26 -0.45 -4.68 -4.65
CA HIS A 26 -1.42 -5.66 -4.12
C HIS A 26 -2.82 -5.04 -3.98
N SER A 27 -3.45 -5.09 -2.79
CA SER A 27 -4.81 -4.60 -2.60
C SER A 27 -4.98 -3.09 -2.70
N HIS A 28 -4.06 -2.28 -2.17
CA HIS A 28 -4.20 -0.82 -2.23
C HIS A 28 -4.18 -0.26 -3.66
N LEU A 29 -3.64 -1.02 -4.62
CA LEU A 29 -3.72 -0.71 -6.05
C LEU A 29 -5.17 -0.64 -6.57
N VAL A 30 -6.11 -1.37 -5.95
CA VAL A 30 -7.48 -1.52 -6.44
C VAL A 30 -8.20 -0.18 -6.50
N CYS A 31 -8.12 0.65 -5.45
CA CYS A 31 -8.81 1.93 -5.40
C CYS A 31 -8.34 2.89 -6.52
N VAL A 32 -7.03 2.93 -6.79
CA VAL A 32 -6.44 3.72 -7.87
C VAL A 32 -6.85 3.17 -9.24
N SER A 33 -6.89 1.84 -9.40
CA SER A 33 -7.33 1.21 -10.65
C SER A 33 -8.80 1.50 -10.97
N GLN A 34 -9.66 1.56 -9.95
CA GLN A 34 -11.07 1.92 -10.09
C GLN A 34 -11.23 3.39 -10.46
N ALA A 35 -10.47 4.29 -9.82
CA ALA A 35 -10.45 5.71 -10.16
C ALA A 35 -9.93 5.99 -11.58
N ALA A 36 -8.85 5.33 -11.99
CA ALA A 36 -8.32 5.48 -13.35
C ALA A 36 -9.32 5.01 -14.42
N LYS A 37 -10.02 3.90 -14.15
CA LYS A 37 -11.10 3.41 -15.03
C LYS A 37 -12.25 4.40 -15.14
N SER A 38 -12.71 4.97 -14.02
CA SER A 38 -13.82 5.95 -14.05
C SER A 38 -13.45 7.26 -14.77
N GLN A 39 -12.16 7.64 -14.75
CA GLN A 39 -11.63 8.80 -15.46
C GLN A 39 -11.12 8.49 -16.88
N ASN A 40 -11.29 7.26 -17.37
CA ASN A 40 -10.79 6.80 -18.67
C ASN A 40 -9.29 7.10 -18.89
N MET A 41 -8.49 6.92 -17.85
CA MET A 41 -7.05 7.15 -17.87
C MET A 41 -6.28 5.90 -18.33
N ASP A 42 -5.30 6.11 -19.20
CA ASP A 42 -4.44 5.05 -19.71
C ASP A 42 -3.26 4.79 -18.76
N VAL A 43 -3.53 3.93 -17.77
CA VAL A 43 -2.55 3.49 -16.77
C VAL A 43 -2.46 1.97 -16.80
N VAL A 44 -1.23 1.45 -16.69
CA VAL A 44 -0.98 0.01 -16.63
C VAL A 44 -1.06 -0.43 -15.18
N PHE A 45 -1.83 -1.47 -14.90
CA PHE A 45 -1.94 -2.03 -13.55
C PHE A 45 -1.43 -3.47 -13.53
N ILE A 46 -0.46 -3.74 -12.67
CA ILE A 46 0.11 -5.08 -12.42
C ILE A 46 -0.15 -5.41 -10.97
N ASN A 47 -1.16 -6.25 -10.72
CA ASN A 47 -1.47 -6.71 -9.37
C ASN A 47 -0.78 -8.06 -9.11
N PHE A 48 0.09 -8.14 -8.10
CA PHE A 48 0.89 -9.33 -7.81
C PHE A 48 0.05 -10.50 -7.28
N TRP A 49 -1.09 -10.27 -6.63
CA TRP A 49 -1.98 -11.36 -6.20
C TRP A 49 -2.75 -12.01 -7.35
N PHE A 50 -2.89 -11.31 -8.50
CA PHE A 50 -3.61 -11.80 -9.66
C PHE A 50 -2.70 -12.09 -10.86
N SER A 51 -1.41 -11.77 -10.76
CA SER A 51 -0.41 -12.09 -11.78
C SER A 51 -0.04 -13.58 -11.70
N ALA A 52 0.02 -14.25 -12.85
CA ALA A 52 0.60 -15.59 -12.90
C ALA A 52 2.12 -15.50 -12.66
N ASN A 53 2.61 -16.11 -11.58
CA ASN A 53 4.02 -16.20 -11.23
C ASN A 53 4.78 -14.86 -11.33
N PRO A 54 4.43 -13.84 -10.52
CA PRO A 54 5.10 -12.53 -10.60
C PRO A 54 6.58 -12.60 -10.23
N LEU A 55 6.94 -13.59 -9.41
CA LEU A 55 8.30 -13.93 -9.05
C LEU A 55 8.59 -15.37 -9.51
N ILE A 56 9.82 -15.61 -9.95
CA ILE A 56 10.31 -16.91 -10.43
C ILE A 56 11.56 -17.25 -9.62
N VAL A 57 11.69 -18.50 -9.18
CA VAL A 57 12.91 -18.99 -8.52
C VAL A 57 13.72 -19.79 -9.54
N THR A 58 15.00 -19.45 -9.71
CA THR A 58 15.96 -20.19 -10.55
C THR A 58 17.24 -20.38 -9.75
N ASP A 59 17.71 -21.63 -9.63
CA ASP A 59 18.89 -21.99 -8.83
C ASP A 59 18.88 -21.44 -7.39
N GLY A 60 17.68 -21.40 -6.77
CA GLY A 60 17.49 -20.90 -5.41
C GLY A 60 17.46 -19.37 -5.29
N VAL A 61 17.57 -18.63 -6.38
CA VAL A 61 17.50 -17.16 -6.42
C VAL A 61 16.14 -16.71 -6.93
N THR A 62 15.51 -15.77 -6.23
CA THR A 62 14.23 -15.18 -6.64
C THR A 62 14.46 -14.03 -7.62
N HIS A 63 13.73 -14.06 -8.73
CA HIS A 63 13.76 -13.06 -9.79
C HIS A 63 12.36 -12.52 -10.07
N LEU A 64 12.27 -11.28 -10.56
CA LEU A 64 11.04 -10.80 -11.18
C LEU A 64 10.79 -11.55 -12.48
N ASN A 65 9.54 -11.93 -12.74
CA ASN A 65 9.16 -12.53 -14.01
C ASN A 65 9.61 -11.64 -15.21
N PRO A 66 10.40 -12.17 -16.17
CA PRO A 66 10.90 -11.40 -17.30
C PRO A 66 9.81 -10.74 -18.16
N GLU A 67 8.60 -11.30 -18.21
CA GLU A 67 7.46 -10.70 -18.90
C GLU A 67 6.98 -9.43 -18.18
N LEU A 68 6.86 -9.49 -16.84
CA LEU A 68 6.52 -8.32 -16.04
C LEU A 68 7.63 -7.26 -16.10
N ALA A 69 8.89 -7.69 -16.06
CA ALA A 69 10.04 -6.78 -16.16
C ALA A 69 10.01 -5.92 -17.44
N ARG A 70 9.52 -6.47 -18.56
CA ARG A 70 9.37 -5.72 -19.82
C ARG A 70 8.34 -4.58 -19.73
N GLU A 71 7.33 -4.71 -18.87
CA GLU A 71 6.31 -3.69 -18.65
C GLU A 71 6.79 -2.55 -17.73
N LEU A 72 7.90 -2.71 -17.01
CA LEU A 72 8.43 -1.72 -16.06
C LEU A 72 9.23 -0.61 -16.74
N HIS A 73 8.56 0.24 -17.52
CA HIS A 73 9.16 1.42 -18.14
C HIS A 73 8.27 2.67 -18.05
N GLY A 74 8.89 3.84 -18.00
CA GLY A 74 8.21 5.11 -17.73
C GLY A 74 8.26 5.45 -16.25
N HIS A 75 7.15 5.90 -15.68
CA HIS A 75 7.02 6.18 -14.26
C HIS A 75 6.30 5.04 -13.56
N ILE A 76 6.98 4.45 -12.58
CA ILE A 76 6.51 3.25 -11.90
C ILE A 76 6.09 3.63 -10.49
N PHE A 77 4.84 3.36 -10.15
CA PHE A 77 4.25 3.64 -8.84
C PHE A 77 3.98 2.33 -8.11
N LEU A 78 4.58 2.17 -6.94
CA LEU A 78 4.50 0.97 -6.12
C LEU A 78 3.40 1.12 -5.07
N PHE A 79 2.57 0.10 -4.99
CA PHE A 79 1.53 -0.16 -3.99
C PHE A 79 1.77 -1.56 -3.38
N VAL A 80 3.04 -1.88 -3.13
CA VAL A 80 3.55 -3.17 -2.65
C VAL A 80 3.69 -3.10 -1.13
N GLY A 81 3.20 -4.09 -0.39
CA GLY A 81 3.19 -4.03 1.07
C GLY A 81 2.32 -2.89 1.61
N GLY A 82 2.73 -2.30 2.73
CA GLY A 82 2.06 -1.14 3.31
C GLY A 82 0.85 -1.48 4.19
N SER A 83 0.58 -2.76 4.44
CA SER A 83 -0.47 -3.18 5.38
C SER A 83 0.08 -3.80 6.67
N ALA A 84 1.41 -3.86 6.88
CA ALA A 84 2.01 -4.50 8.05
C ALA A 84 1.50 -3.92 9.37
N PHE A 85 1.30 -2.60 9.44
CA PHE A 85 0.69 -1.94 10.59
C PHE A 85 -0.72 -2.46 10.90
N ALA A 86 -1.52 -2.78 9.88
CA ALA A 86 -2.86 -3.32 10.05
C ALA A 86 -2.81 -4.81 10.41
N VAL A 87 -1.89 -5.58 9.83
CA VAL A 87 -1.69 -6.99 10.18
C VAL A 87 -1.35 -7.15 11.66
N LEU A 88 -0.48 -6.29 12.18
CA LEU A 88 -0.05 -6.28 13.58
C LEU A 88 -1.08 -5.62 14.51
N GLY A 89 -1.73 -4.56 14.03
CA GLY A 89 -2.44 -3.61 14.89
C GLY A 89 -3.94 -3.46 14.72
N LEU A 90 -4.56 -4.12 13.73
CA LEU A 90 -5.99 -3.92 13.48
C LEU A 90 -6.86 -4.38 14.66
N LEU A 91 -6.53 -5.55 15.21
CA LEU A 91 -7.27 -6.18 16.31
C LEU A 91 -6.48 -6.03 17.61
N LEU A 92 -7.19 -5.83 18.71
CA LEU A 92 -6.61 -5.79 20.04
C LEU A 92 -6.01 -7.16 20.39
N HIS A 93 -4.72 -7.17 20.72
CA HIS A 93 -4.04 -8.40 21.12
C HIS A 93 -4.56 -8.90 22.49
N PRO A 94 -4.71 -10.23 22.72
CA PRO A 94 -5.15 -10.77 24.01
C PRO A 94 -4.28 -10.36 25.21
N HIS A 95 -3.01 -10.05 24.92
CA HIS A 95 -2.10 -9.35 25.83
C HIS A 95 -1.83 -7.97 25.23
N PRO A 96 -2.64 -6.94 25.54
CA PRO A 96 -2.49 -5.62 24.94
C PRO A 96 -1.08 -5.09 25.15
N PHE A 97 -0.52 -4.52 24.09
CA PHE A 97 0.77 -3.86 24.15
C PHE A 97 0.66 -2.48 23.50
N ASP A 98 1.57 -1.61 23.89
CA ASP A 98 1.69 -0.28 23.31
C ASP A 98 3.14 0.20 23.37
N PHE A 99 3.44 1.33 22.73
CA PHE A 99 4.77 1.90 22.68
C PHE A 99 4.72 3.42 22.55
N ILE A 100 5.84 4.05 22.86
CA ILE A 100 6.06 5.49 22.71
C ILE A 100 6.77 5.70 21.37
N LEU A 101 6.18 6.51 20.51
CA LEU A 101 6.79 6.94 19.26
C LEU A 101 7.54 8.26 19.50
N PRO A 102 8.88 8.33 19.34
CA PRO A 102 9.66 9.54 19.66
C PRO A 102 9.24 10.79 18.90
N GLU A 103 8.74 10.65 17.67
CA GLU A 103 8.27 11.77 16.84
C GLU A 103 6.88 12.29 17.25
N ALA A 104 6.15 11.51 18.04
CA ALA A 104 4.81 11.85 18.52
C ALA A 104 4.58 11.34 19.97
N PRO A 105 5.39 11.77 20.95
CA PRO A 105 5.38 11.22 22.30
C PRO A 105 4.13 11.63 23.11
N HIS A 106 3.37 12.59 22.59
CA HIS A 106 2.14 13.11 23.19
C HIS A 106 0.91 12.26 22.82
N LEU A 107 1.02 11.32 21.88
CA LEU A 107 -0.09 10.47 21.50
C LEU A 107 -0.53 9.58 22.68
N PRO A 108 -1.85 9.38 22.89
CA PRO A 108 -2.34 8.57 23.99
C PRO A 108 -1.75 7.16 24.03
N LEU A 109 -1.51 6.69 25.25
CA LEU A 109 -1.17 5.30 25.54
C LEU A 109 -2.44 4.55 25.99
N MET A 110 -2.51 3.27 25.67
CA MET A 110 -3.55 2.39 26.20
C MET A 110 -3.24 2.05 27.66
N GLU A 111 -4.12 2.40 28.59
CA GLU A 111 -3.88 2.27 30.04
C GLU A 111 -3.57 0.82 30.48
N THR A 112 -4.18 -0.16 29.81
CA THR A 112 -4.06 -1.59 30.14
C THR A 112 -2.93 -2.30 29.40
N ALA A 113 -2.15 -1.58 28.58
CA ALA A 113 -1.16 -2.20 27.71
C ALA A 113 0.21 -2.33 28.37
N GLN A 114 0.89 -3.44 28.07
CA GLN A 114 2.31 -3.58 28.32
C GLN A 114 3.08 -2.63 27.39
N LEU A 115 3.91 -1.75 27.96
CA LEU A 115 4.82 -0.94 27.15
C LEU A 115 5.97 -1.79 26.62
N LEU A 116 6.11 -1.84 25.31
CA LEU A 116 7.22 -2.49 24.63
C LEU A 116 8.24 -1.45 24.14
N PRO A 117 9.53 -1.83 24.11
CA PRO A 117 10.56 -1.06 23.42
C PRO A 117 10.21 -0.83 21.94
N LEU A 118 10.51 0.38 21.42
CA LEU A 118 10.22 0.75 20.04
C LEU A 118 10.90 -0.19 19.03
N ASP A 119 12.14 -0.59 19.30
CA ASP A 119 12.93 -1.48 18.45
C ASP A 119 12.30 -2.87 18.31
N ALA A 120 11.67 -3.40 19.36
CA ALA A 120 10.92 -4.64 19.31
C ALA A 120 9.69 -4.53 18.39
N VAL A 121 8.92 -3.44 18.50
CA VAL A 121 7.75 -3.21 17.63
C VAL A 121 8.18 -2.98 16.17
N GLN A 122 9.25 -2.20 15.97
CA GLN A 122 9.84 -1.94 14.66
C GLN A 122 10.33 -3.24 14.01
N ALA A 123 11.02 -4.11 14.75
CA ALA A 123 11.48 -5.40 14.24
C ALA A 123 10.31 -6.30 13.82
N ALA A 124 9.21 -6.31 14.56
CA ALA A 124 8.01 -7.05 14.21
C ALA A 124 7.38 -6.56 12.90
N LEU A 125 7.26 -5.23 12.71
CA LEU A 125 6.77 -4.65 11.45
C LEU A 125 7.69 -4.97 10.27
N MET A 126 9.00 -4.81 10.45
CA MET A 126 9.99 -5.13 9.42
C MET A 126 9.98 -6.61 9.02
N ALA A 127 9.71 -7.51 9.96
CA ALA A 127 9.58 -8.94 9.68
C ALA A 127 8.36 -9.24 8.80
N ILE A 128 7.24 -8.54 9.01
CA ILE A 128 6.04 -8.65 8.16
C ILE A 128 6.31 -8.09 6.75
N ASP A 129 7.06 -6.98 6.66
CA ASP A 129 7.35 -6.32 5.37
C ASP A 129 8.52 -6.93 4.58
N LEU A 130 9.23 -7.92 5.13
CA LEU A 130 10.47 -8.45 4.54
C LEU A 130 10.30 -8.92 3.09
N GLU A 131 9.26 -9.70 2.80
CA GLU A 131 8.99 -10.18 1.44
C GLU A 131 8.65 -9.04 0.48
N PHE A 132 7.98 -7.99 0.97
CA PHE A 132 7.63 -6.82 0.19
C PHE A 132 8.85 -5.96 -0.14
N PHE A 133 9.81 -5.85 0.79
CA PHE A 133 11.09 -5.20 0.52
C PHE A 133 11.86 -5.89 -0.60
N GLU A 134 11.90 -7.22 -0.60
CA GLU A 134 12.56 -7.97 -1.69
C GLU A 134 11.85 -7.78 -3.03
N GLN A 135 10.50 -7.75 -3.05
CA GLN A 135 9.75 -7.41 -4.25
C GLN A 135 10.06 -6.01 -4.77
N MET A 136 10.11 -5.01 -3.88
CA MET A 136 10.43 -3.63 -4.25
C MET A 136 11.85 -3.50 -4.82
N LYS A 137 12.84 -4.24 -4.27
CA LYS A 137 14.21 -4.29 -4.81
C LYS A 137 14.22 -4.88 -6.23
N LEU A 138 13.53 -6.01 -6.43
CA LEU A 138 13.45 -6.66 -7.75
C LEU A 138 12.78 -5.75 -8.79
N ILE A 139 11.70 -5.06 -8.41
CA ILE A 139 11.02 -4.10 -9.29
C ILE A 139 11.95 -2.92 -9.61
N ARG A 140 12.62 -2.34 -8.61
CA ARG A 140 13.59 -1.23 -8.80
C ARG A 140 14.75 -1.63 -9.70
N ALA A 141 15.28 -2.84 -9.57
CA ALA A 141 16.37 -3.36 -10.40
C ALA A 141 15.94 -3.53 -11.88
N ALA A 142 14.69 -3.94 -12.13
CA ALA A 142 14.15 -4.11 -13.47
C ALA A 142 13.64 -2.80 -14.11
N ALA A 143 13.30 -1.81 -13.30
CA ALA A 143 12.67 -0.56 -13.71
C ALA A 143 13.56 0.33 -14.60
N ARG A 144 13.02 0.71 -15.77
CA ARG A 144 13.65 1.67 -16.70
C ARG A 144 13.06 3.08 -16.55
N GLY A 145 13.25 3.67 -15.36
CA GLY A 145 12.77 5.02 -15.05
C GLY A 145 12.76 5.37 -13.56
N LEU A 146 11.97 6.39 -13.20
CA LEU A 146 11.70 6.73 -11.81
C LEU A 146 10.75 5.70 -11.21
N VAL A 147 11.03 5.33 -9.97
CA VAL A 147 10.22 4.42 -9.17
C VAL A 147 9.79 5.19 -7.93
N PHE A 148 8.48 5.21 -7.72
CA PHE A 148 7.81 5.89 -6.62
C PHE A 148 7.13 4.85 -5.75
N TYR A 149 7.15 5.04 -4.43
CA TYR A 149 6.35 4.27 -3.50
C TYR A 149 5.21 5.15 -2.99
N CYS A 150 3.97 4.70 -3.17
CA CYS A 150 2.79 5.42 -2.70
C CYS A 150 2.46 4.93 -1.29
N GLU A 151 2.50 5.84 -0.32
CA GLU A 151 2.13 5.54 1.05
C GLU A 151 0.67 5.03 1.14
N PRO A 152 0.41 3.95 1.90
CA PRO A 152 -0.94 3.48 2.16
C PRO A 152 -1.77 4.54 2.90
N PRO A 153 -3.11 4.52 2.78
CA PRO A 153 -3.95 5.42 3.56
C PRO A 153 -3.69 5.26 5.07
N PRO A 154 -3.79 6.34 5.86
CA PRO A 154 -3.78 6.24 7.31
C PRO A 154 -4.99 5.44 7.82
N PRO A 155 -4.96 4.97 9.07
CA PRO A 155 -6.08 4.25 9.64
C PRO A 155 -7.32 5.14 9.74
N TYR A 156 -8.49 4.54 9.61
CA TYR A 156 -9.78 5.18 9.89
C TYR A 156 -10.06 5.17 11.40
N PRO A 157 -10.51 6.27 12.04
CA PRO A 157 -10.52 6.37 13.50
C PRO A 157 -11.67 5.58 14.15
N ASP A 158 -12.84 5.55 13.50
CA ASP A 158 -14.07 5.00 14.07
C ASP A 158 -14.16 3.47 13.99
N ALA A 159 -13.82 2.81 15.10
CA ALA A 159 -13.92 1.36 15.26
C ALA A 159 -15.38 0.84 15.15
N GLY A 160 -16.38 1.61 15.58
CA GLY A 160 -17.77 1.22 15.50
C GLY A 160 -18.25 1.07 14.06
N ARG A 161 -17.86 2.04 13.20
CA ARG A 161 -18.13 1.97 11.76
C ARG A 161 -17.37 0.84 11.06
N MET A 162 -16.17 0.51 11.53
CA MET A 162 -15.34 -0.56 10.97
C MET A 162 -15.83 -1.96 11.31
N LEU A 163 -16.46 -2.14 12.48
CA LEU A 163 -16.83 -3.46 13.02
C LEU A 163 -17.61 -4.36 12.05
N PRO A 164 -18.61 -3.86 11.30
CA PRO A 164 -19.36 -4.68 10.34
C PRO A 164 -18.53 -5.10 9.12
N ASP A 165 -17.46 -4.36 8.82
CA ASP A 165 -16.62 -4.55 7.63
C ASP A 165 -15.37 -5.41 7.94
N VAL A 166 -15.20 -5.87 9.19
CA VAL A 166 -14.12 -6.79 9.57
C VAL A 166 -14.43 -8.21 9.07
N PRO A 167 -13.53 -8.85 8.30
CA PRO A 167 -13.71 -10.22 7.83
C PRO A 167 -13.37 -11.22 8.94
N TRP A 168 -14.23 -11.31 9.97
CA TRP A 168 -14.01 -12.11 11.18
C TRP A 168 -13.69 -13.57 10.90
N GLU A 169 -14.29 -14.16 9.86
CA GLU A 169 -14.06 -15.53 9.43
C GLU A 169 -12.61 -15.79 8.98
N ARG A 170 -11.87 -14.75 8.59
CA ARG A 170 -10.46 -14.84 8.19
C ARG A 170 -9.49 -14.56 9.35
N LEU A 171 -10.03 -14.15 10.49
CA LEU A 171 -9.27 -13.71 11.67
C LEU A 171 -9.52 -14.64 12.88
N GLU A 172 -9.94 -15.88 12.61
CA GLU A 172 -10.14 -16.89 13.66
C GLU A 172 -8.85 -17.07 14.49
N GLY A 173 -9.01 -17.13 15.82
CA GLY A 173 -7.89 -17.19 16.77
C GLY A 173 -7.22 -15.85 17.09
N ARG A 174 -7.68 -14.73 16.49
CA ARG A 174 -7.25 -13.37 16.84
C ARG A 174 -8.21 -12.69 17.82
N GLY A 175 -7.85 -11.50 18.29
CA GLY A 175 -8.71 -10.66 19.13
C GLY A 175 -10.04 -10.34 18.45
N LYS A 176 -11.12 -10.18 19.25
CA LYS A 176 -12.48 -9.90 18.76
C LYS A 176 -12.84 -8.42 18.82
N GLU A 177 -11.88 -7.57 19.16
CA GLU A 177 -12.06 -6.13 19.32
C GLU A 177 -11.09 -5.42 18.38
N ILE A 178 -11.54 -4.33 17.77
CA ILE A 178 -10.69 -3.45 16.98
C ILE A 178 -9.81 -2.64 17.94
N ALA A 179 -8.50 -2.58 17.67
CA ALA A 179 -7.60 -1.87 18.55
C ALA A 179 -7.88 -0.35 18.56
N PRO A 180 -7.58 0.35 19.67
CA PRO A 180 -7.77 1.80 19.77
C PRO A 180 -7.11 2.58 18.62
N GLN A 181 -7.75 3.66 18.18
CA GLN A 181 -7.33 4.42 17.01
C GLN A 181 -5.87 4.92 17.09
N TYR A 182 -5.44 5.42 18.25
CA TYR A 182 -4.08 5.95 18.41
C TYR A 182 -3.01 4.86 18.43
N PHE A 183 -3.34 3.65 18.86
CA PHE A 183 -2.45 2.50 18.73
C PHE A 183 -2.26 2.13 17.25
N ARG A 184 -3.36 2.03 16.48
CA ARG A 184 -3.32 1.81 15.03
C ARG A 184 -2.54 2.91 14.30
N TYR A 185 -2.72 4.16 14.72
CA TYR A 185 -2.02 5.31 14.15
C TYR A 185 -0.52 5.31 14.43
N LYS A 186 -0.09 5.00 15.66
CA LYS A 186 1.34 4.86 15.99
C LYS A 186 2.00 3.78 15.14
N LEU A 187 1.33 2.64 14.93
CA LEU A 187 1.84 1.60 14.05
C LEU A 187 1.93 2.05 12.59
N TRP A 188 0.94 2.79 12.09
CA TRP A 188 0.98 3.37 10.73
C TRP A 188 2.14 4.35 10.57
N LEU A 189 2.33 5.27 11.53
CA LEU A 189 3.45 6.21 11.52
C LEU A 189 4.80 5.49 11.52
N LEU A 190 4.97 4.49 12.40
CA LEU A 190 6.20 3.69 12.45
C LEU A 190 6.43 2.94 11.12
N ASN A 191 5.38 2.34 10.55
CA ASN A 191 5.49 1.66 9.25
C ASN A 191 5.84 2.61 8.10
N SER A 192 5.26 3.82 8.11
CA SER A 192 5.61 4.89 7.16
C SER A 192 7.08 5.27 7.26
N GLN A 193 7.60 5.44 8.49
CA GLN A 193 9.00 5.76 8.72
C GLN A 193 9.93 4.64 8.19
N ILE A 194 9.61 3.38 8.48
CA ILE A 194 10.33 2.20 7.96
C ILE A 194 10.34 2.24 6.42
N MET A 195 9.17 2.38 5.79
CA MET A 195 9.02 2.41 4.33
C MET A 195 9.78 3.58 3.69
N ARG A 196 9.72 4.77 4.30
CA ARG A 196 10.45 5.96 3.84
C ARG A 196 11.96 5.76 3.92
N ALA A 197 12.45 5.17 5.01
CA ALA A 197 13.86 4.84 5.18
C ALA A 197 14.33 3.81 4.14
N PHE A 198 13.53 2.76 3.92
CA PHE A 198 13.78 1.75 2.90
C PHE A 198 13.82 2.36 1.50
N CYS A 199 12.84 3.20 1.14
CA CYS A 199 12.77 3.86 -0.16
C CYS A 199 14.01 4.72 -0.42
N ARG A 200 14.44 5.51 0.58
CA ARG A 200 15.65 6.34 0.51
C ARG A 200 16.90 5.50 0.26
N GLN A 201 17.05 4.35 0.93
CA GLN A 201 18.20 3.45 0.76
C GLN A 201 18.23 2.77 -0.62
N ASN A 202 17.08 2.59 -1.27
CA ASN A 202 16.95 1.82 -2.51
C ASN A 202 16.64 2.70 -3.74
N SER A 203 16.88 4.01 -3.69
CA SER A 203 16.61 4.94 -4.80
C SER A 203 15.16 4.87 -5.32
N ILE A 204 14.22 4.77 -4.38
CA ILE A 204 12.78 4.85 -4.60
C ILE A 204 12.27 6.15 -3.98
N ILE A 205 11.46 6.89 -4.71
CA ILE A 205 10.90 8.17 -4.26
C ILE A 205 9.66 7.87 -3.41
N PHE A 206 9.68 8.22 -2.14
CA PHE A 206 8.52 8.06 -1.26
C PHE A 206 7.51 9.19 -1.51
N ILE A 207 6.26 8.83 -1.81
CA ILE A 207 5.13 9.75 -1.96
C ILE A 207 4.24 9.61 -0.73
N PRO A 208 4.10 10.66 0.10
CA PRO A 208 3.17 10.61 1.22
C PRO A 208 1.72 10.54 0.72
N CYS A 209 0.83 10.02 1.56
CA CYS A 209 -0.59 9.98 1.26
C CYS A 209 -1.14 11.40 0.97
N PRO A 210 -2.23 11.53 0.19
CA PRO A 210 -2.84 12.82 -0.10
C PRO A 210 -3.20 13.60 1.17
N PRO A 211 -2.69 14.83 1.39
CA PRO A 211 -3.08 15.63 2.54
C PRO A 211 -4.57 15.99 2.54
N GLU A 212 -5.23 15.95 1.38
CA GLU A 212 -6.67 16.14 1.25
C GLU A 212 -7.48 14.96 1.79
N ALA A 213 -6.82 13.83 2.10
CA ALA A 213 -7.46 12.62 2.63
C ALA A 213 -7.43 12.49 4.15
N ILE A 214 -6.71 13.38 4.84
CA ILE A 214 -6.46 13.29 6.28
C ILE A 214 -7.17 14.40 7.04
N ASP A 215 -7.64 14.08 8.25
CA ASP A 215 -8.18 15.07 9.18
C ASP A 215 -7.06 15.81 9.94
N ALA A 216 -7.44 16.70 10.87
CA ALA A 216 -6.50 17.50 11.64
C ALA A 216 -5.66 16.64 12.62
N GLU A 217 -6.16 15.46 12.97
CA GLU A 217 -5.51 14.50 13.86
C GLU A 217 -4.63 13.49 13.11
N GLY A 218 -4.72 13.46 11.77
CA GLY A 218 -3.93 12.61 10.87
C GLY A 218 -4.60 11.28 10.49
N PHE A 219 -5.88 11.10 10.79
CA PHE A 219 -6.64 9.92 10.37
C PHE A 219 -7.30 10.10 9.01
N LEU A 220 -7.68 8.98 8.39
CA LEU A 220 -8.40 8.99 7.11
C LEU A 220 -9.79 9.60 7.28
N LEU A 221 -10.15 10.58 6.44
CA LEU A 221 -11.49 11.15 6.42
C LEU A 221 -12.53 10.10 5.99
N SER A 222 -13.73 10.17 6.59
CA SER A 222 -14.83 9.21 6.33
C SER A 222 -15.24 9.12 4.86
N ALA A 223 -15.14 10.22 4.11
CA ALA A 223 -15.42 10.25 2.67
C ALA A 223 -14.52 9.31 1.84
N TYR A 224 -13.37 8.89 2.39
CA TYR A 224 -12.38 8.04 1.73
C TYR A 224 -12.31 6.62 2.29
N TYR A 225 -13.09 6.32 3.34
CA TYR A 225 -13.17 5.01 3.94
C TYR A 225 -13.81 3.98 2.98
N SER A 226 -13.28 2.76 2.98
CA SER A 226 -13.91 1.59 2.32
C SER A 226 -14.10 0.46 3.31
N ASP A 227 -13.00 -0.02 3.90
CA ASP A 227 -12.98 -1.12 4.86
C ASP A 227 -11.86 -0.90 5.89
N PRO A 228 -11.69 -1.77 6.90
CA PRO A 228 -10.72 -1.55 7.98
C PRO A 228 -9.25 -1.39 7.55
N THR A 229 -8.91 -1.73 6.30
CA THR A 229 -7.54 -1.73 5.76
C THR A 229 -7.38 -0.97 4.44
N HIS A 230 -8.48 -0.69 3.72
CA HIS A 230 -8.44 -0.05 2.41
C HIS A 230 -9.28 1.24 2.36
N ALA A 231 -8.85 2.14 1.49
CA ALA A 231 -9.60 3.32 1.10
C ALA A 231 -10.40 3.08 -0.18
N ASN A 232 -11.38 3.94 -0.45
CA ASN A 232 -12.32 3.80 -1.56
C ASN A 232 -11.80 4.46 -2.86
N PRO A 233 -12.53 4.36 -4.00
CA PRO A 233 -12.13 4.99 -5.25
C PRO A 233 -11.95 6.52 -5.20
N ALA A 234 -12.64 7.23 -4.31
CA ALA A 234 -12.46 8.68 -4.17
C ALA A 234 -11.06 9.01 -3.61
N TYR A 235 -10.54 8.20 -2.69
CA TYR A 235 -9.13 8.26 -2.28
C TYR A 235 -8.20 7.94 -3.47
N GLY A 236 -8.55 6.89 -4.22
CA GLY A 236 -7.81 6.50 -5.42
C GLY A 236 -7.68 7.64 -6.44
N ALA A 237 -8.69 8.50 -6.54
CA ALA A 237 -8.66 9.68 -7.40
C ALA A 237 -7.66 10.76 -6.91
N LEU A 238 -7.55 10.98 -5.60
CA LEU A 238 -6.55 11.89 -5.02
C LEU A 238 -5.12 11.39 -5.27
N VAL A 239 -4.89 10.09 -5.04
CA VAL A 239 -3.59 9.46 -5.33
C VAL A 239 -3.26 9.57 -6.81
N LEU A 240 -4.23 9.31 -7.69
CA LEU A 240 -4.04 9.41 -9.12
C LEU A 240 -3.67 10.84 -9.56
N ASP A 241 -4.29 11.86 -8.96
CA ASP A 241 -3.93 13.25 -9.21
C ASP A 241 -2.50 13.58 -8.73
N GLN A 242 -2.10 13.11 -7.55
CA GLN A 242 -0.70 13.21 -7.08
C GLN A 242 0.27 12.54 -8.06
N MET A 243 -0.04 11.34 -8.54
CA MET A 243 0.80 10.60 -9.50
C MET A 243 0.98 11.39 -10.81
N ARG A 244 -0.09 12.02 -11.32
CA ARG A 244 -0.01 12.85 -12.53
C ARG A 244 0.90 14.06 -12.35
N ARG A 245 0.89 14.69 -11.18
CA ARG A 245 1.78 15.82 -10.86
C ARG A 245 3.26 15.42 -10.82
N MET A 246 3.56 14.13 -10.62
CA MET A 246 4.92 13.60 -10.63
C MET A 246 5.37 13.07 -11.99
N ALA A 247 4.42 12.88 -12.93
CA ALA A 247 4.69 12.21 -14.19
C ALA A 247 5.06 13.16 -15.34
#